data_AF-A0A1F8VH70-F1
#
_entry.id   AF-A0A1F8VH70-F1
#
_cell.length_a   1.000
_cell.length_b   1.000
_cell.length_c   1.000
_cell.angle_alpha   90.00
_cell.angle_beta   90.00
_cell.angle_gamma   90.00
#
_symmetry.space_group_name_H-M   'P 1'
#
loop_
_entity.id
_entity.type
_entity.pdbx_description
1 polymer ?
#
loop_
_entity_poly.entity_id
_entity_poly.type
_entity_poly.pdbx_seq_one_letter_code
_entity_poly.pdbx_strand_id
1 'polypeptide(L)'
;MRIKNSFWNFLAPEPLESPEDALEKIRNAMLSVVRSYCRAADFHLEFKISYARDVGELWYLRSDLMQALCDHQDETRAHALMVGVTTLFVGHHPAAANSKFKQQQR
;
A
#
# COMPACT_ATOMS: atom_id res chain seq x y z
N MET A 1 -8.36 -14.92 -20.41
CA MET A 1 -7.73 -15.73 -19.34
C MET A 1 -7.40 -14.80 -18.18
N ARG A 2 -8.21 -14.81 -17.11
CA ARG A 2 -8.17 -13.79 -16.06
C ARG A 2 -7.44 -14.37 -14.85
N ILE A 3 -6.13 -14.12 -14.76
CA ILE A 3 -5.34 -14.52 -13.60
C ILE A 3 -5.76 -13.59 -12.45
N LYS A 4 -6.77 -14.01 -11.69
CA LYS A 4 -7.08 -13.40 -10.40
C LYS A 4 -6.02 -13.95 -9.44
N ASN A 5 -4.87 -13.29 -9.38
CA ASN A 5 -3.82 -13.65 -8.43
C ASN A 5 -4.42 -13.66 -7.02
N SER A 6 -4.18 -14.76 -6.29
CA SER A 6 -4.60 -15.00 -4.90
C SER A 6 -4.22 -13.89 -3.92
N PHE A 7 -3.34 -12.97 -4.33
CA PHE A 7 -3.02 -11.72 -3.65
C PHE A 7 -4.26 -10.91 -3.23
N TRP A 8 -5.24 -10.75 -4.14
CA TRP A 8 -6.40 -9.91 -3.86
C TRP A 8 -7.35 -10.51 -2.83
N ASN A 9 -7.35 -11.83 -2.66
CA ASN A 9 -8.21 -12.50 -1.69
C ASN A 9 -7.73 -12.26 -0.25
N PHE A 10 -6.47 -11.86 -0.06
CA PHE A 10 -5.90 -11.48 1.24
C PHE A 10 -6.08 -9.99 1.57
N LEU A 11 -6.39 -9.16 0.57
CA LEU A 11 -6.46 -7.70 0.69
C LEU A 11 -7.88 -7.15 0.91
N ALA A 12 -8.86 -8.02 1.14
CA ALA A 12 -10.17 -7.58 1.55
C ALA A 12 -10.04 -6.77 2.88
N PRO A 13 -10.68 -5.59 2.97
CA PRO A 13 -10.70 -4.83 4.22
C PRO A 13 -11.47 -5.61 5.28
N GLU A 14 -10.77 -6.29 6.18
CA GLU A 14 -11.33 -6.86 7.39
C GLU A 14 -11.57 -5.73 8.42
N PRO A 15 -12.64 -5.78 9.23
CA PRO A 15 -13.01 -4.67 10.09
C PRO A 15 -12.17 -4.64 11.38
N LEU A 16 -11.64 -3.45 11.71
CA LEU A 16 -10.97 -3.06 12.98
C LEU A 16 -9.55 -3.62 13.20
N GLU A 17 -8.67 -3.50 12.20
CA GLU A 17 -7.23 -3.71 12.40
C GLU A 17 -6.61 -2.57 13.24
N SER A 18 -5.70 -2.91 14.16
CA SER A 18 -4.94 -1.90 14.90
C SER A 18 -4.10 -1.06 13.92
N PRO A 19 -3.71 0.18 14.27
CA PRO A 19 -2.87 1.00 13.40
C PRO A 19 -1.55 0.32 13.01
N GLU A 20 -1.01 -0.53 13.89
CA GLU A 20 0.21 -1.31 13.68
C GLU A 20 -0.03 -2.48 12.72
N ASP A 21 -1.14 -3.21 12.88
CA ASP A 21 -1.53 -4.29 11.94
C ASP A 21 -1.77 -3.74 10.53
N ALA A 22 -2.44 -2.58 10.43
CA ALA A 22 -2.69 -1.92 9.16
C ALA A 22 -1.38 -1.46 8.50
N LEU A 23 -0.44 -0.93 9.28
CA LEU A 23 0.89 -0.55 8.80
C LEU A 23 1.61 -1.76 8.20
N GLU A 24 1.70 -2.87 8.94
CA GLU A 24 2.39 -4.07 8.48
C GLU A 24 1.69 -4.73 7.28
N LYS A 25 0.35 -4.72 7.24
CA LYS A 25 -0.41 -5.22 6.08
C LYS A 25 -0.10 -4.43 4.81
N ILE A 26 -0.13 -3.10 4.89
CA ILE A 26 0.19 -2.22 3.76
C ILE A 26 1.66 -2.39 3.36
N ARG A 27 2.57 -2.42 4.33
CA ARG A 27 4.01 -2.64 4.11
C ARG A 27 4.26 -3.92 3.32
N ASN A 28 3.69 -5.03 3.77
CA ASN A 28 3.84 -6.33 3.13
C ASN A 28 3.24 -6.36 1.74
N ALA A 29 2.09 -5.70 1.53
CA ALA A 29 1.49 -5.57 0.20
C ALA A 29 2.39 -4.80 -0.77
N MET A 30 2.95 -3.65 -0.35
CA MET A 30 3.87 -2.86 -1.17
C MET A 30 5.16 -3.61 -1.49
N LEU A 31 5.78 -4.27 -0.49
CA LEU A 31 6.97 -5.10 -0.69
C LEU A 31 6.71 -6.27 -1.65
N SER A 32 5.54 -6.92 -1.54
CA SER A 32 5.15 -7.99 -2.45
C SER A 32 5.04 -7.49 -3.90
N VAL A 33 4.50 -6.29 -4.11
CA VAL A 33 4.42 -5.67 -5.44
C VAL A 33 5.81 -5.38 -5.99
N VAL A 34 6.69 -4.76 -5.21
CA VAL A 34 8.07 -4.46 -5.64
C VAL A 34 8.80 -5.75 -6.04
N ARG A 35 8.78 -6.77 -5.17
CA ARG A 35 9.48 -8.04 -5.41
C ARG A 35 8.93 -8.83 -6.60
N SER A 36 7.64 -8.71 -6.88
CA SER A 36 6.98 -9.47 -7.95
C SER A 36 7.06 -8.80 -9.32
N TYR A 37 7.13 -7.46 -9.36
CA TYR A 37 6.92 -6.70 -10.60
C TYR A 37 8.09 -5.77 -10.97
N CYS A 38 9.02 -5.50 -10.06
CA CYS A 38 10.23 -4.71 -10.35
C CYS A 38 11.43 -5.67 -10.53
N ARG A 39 11.92 -5.83 -11.77
CA ARG A 39 12.92 -6.86 -12.15
C ARG A 39 14.29 -6.66 -11.49
N ALA A 40 14.62 -5.44 -11.12
CA ALA A 40 15.58 -5.14 -10.07
C ALA A 40 14.74 -4.41 -9.03
N ALA A 41 14.44 -5.06 -7.91
CA ALA A 41 13.83 -4.35 -6.79
C ALA A 41 14.72 -3.14 -6.53
N ASP A 42 14.18 -1.94 -6.73
CA ASP A 42 14.92 -0.72 -6.42
C ASP A 42 15.20 -0.81 -4.92
N PHE A 43 16.42 -1.24 -4.58
CA PHE A 43 16.81 -1.61 -3.22
C PHE A 43 16.51 -0.44 -2.27
N HIS A 44 16.60 0.77 -2.81
CA HIS A 44 16.24 2.00 -2.13
C HIS A 44 14.74 2.09 -1.81
N LEU A 45 13.86 1.78 -2.77
CA LEU A 45 12.42 1.75 -2.55
C LEU A 45 12.01 0.63 -1.60
N GLU A 46 12.58 -0.57 -1.75
CA GLU A 46 12.31 -1.69 -0.83
C GLU A 46 12.73 -1.35 0.60
N PHE A 47 13.89 -0.71 0.78
CA PHE A 47 14.35 -0.22 2.07
C PHE A 47 13.41 0.85 2.65
N LYS A 48 13.05 1.87 1.87
CA LYS A 48 12.09 2.91 2.28
C LYS A 48 10.77 2.32 2.78
N ILE A 49 10.21 1.34 2.05
CA ILE A 49 8.97 0.67 2.45
C ILE A 49 9.20 -0.14 3.74
N SER A 50 10.31 -0.86 3.85
CA SER A 50 10.63 -1.71 5.01
C SER A 50 10.80 -0.91 6.30
N TYR A 51 11.28 0.33 6.23
CA TYR A 51 11.56 1.19 7.39
C TYR A 51 10.55 2.31 7.61
N ALA A 52 9.48 2.38 6.81
CA ALA A 52 8.41 3.35 7.03
C ALA A 52 7.80 3.20 8.44
N ARG A 53 7.65 4.31 9.15
CA ARG A 53 7.25 4.36 10.57
C ARG A 53 5.75 4.41 10.78
N ASP A 54 5.01 4.89 9.78
CA ASP A 54 3.57 5.00 9.82
C ASP A 54 2.93 4.87 8.43
N VAL A 55 1.60 4.77 8.41
CA VAL A 55 0.81 4.64 7.18
C VAL A 55 0.94 5.89 6.29
N GLY A 56 1.23 7.05 6.87
CA GLY A 56 1.47 8.29 6.13
C GLY A 56 2.76 8.21 5.30
N GLU A 57 3.86 7.73 5.88
CA GLU A 57 5.11 7.51 5.16
C GLU A 57 4.90 6.53 4.00
N LEU A 58 4.20 5.41 4.22
CA LEU A 58 3.83 4.48 3.15
C LEU A 58 2.94 5.12 2.07
N TRP A 59 2.04 6.03 2.46
CA TRP A 59 1.15 6.71 1.51
C TRP A 59 1.92 7.62 0.55
N TYR A 60 2.98 8.28 1.01
CA TYR A 60 3.84 9.08 0.15
C TYR A 60 4.71 8.22 -0.77
N LEU A 61 5.12 7.03 -0.32
CA LEU A 61 5.88 6.09 -1.16
C LEU A 61 5.07 5.50 -2.33
N ARG A 62 3.76 5.75 -2.40
CA ARG A 62 2.93 5.32 -3.55
C ARG A 62 3.35 5.97 -4.86
N SER A 63 3.83 7.21 -4.85
CA SER A 63 4.32 7.86 -6.07
C SER A 63 5.61 7.21 -6.57
N ASP A 64 6.54 6.93 -5.66
CA ASP A 64 7.79 6.23 -5.95
C ASP A 64 7.50 4.81 -6.46
N LEU A 65 6.52 4.12 -5.86
CA LEU A 65 6.08 2.79 -6.30
C LEU A 65 5.44 2.83 -7.70
N MET A 66 4.60 3.82 -8.00
CA MET A 66 4.02 3.98 -9.33
C MET A 66 5.09 4.20 -10.40
N GLN A 67 6.08 5.06 -10.11
CA GLN A 67 7.20 5.30 -11.02
C GLN A 67 7.97 4.00 -11.29
N ALA A 68 8.36 3.28 -10.24
CA ALA A 68 9.08 2.02 -10.38
C ALA A 68 8.26 0.96 -11.15
N LEU A 69 6.94 0.94 -10.99
CA LEU A 69 6.07 0.06 -11.77
C LEU A 69 6.02 0.45 -13.24
N CYS A 70 5.92 1.74 -13.58
CA CYS A 70 5.94 2.22 -14.96
C CYS A 70 7.27 1.94 -15.67
N ASP A 71 8.39 1.89 -14.93
CA ASP A 71 9.70 1.57 -15.49
C ASP A 71 9.84 0.08 -15.88
N HIS A 72 8.98 -0.80 -15.35
CA HIS A 72 9.09 -2.25 -15.52
C HIS A 72 7.84 -2.94 -16.09
N GLN A 73 6.69 -2.27 -16.09
CA GLN A 73 5.41 -2.80 -16.52
C GLN A 73 4.72 -1.78 -17.44
N ASP A 74 3.79 -2.26 -18.26
CA ASP A 74 2.90 -1.36 -19.01
C ASP A 74 2.07 -0.49 -18.03
N GLU A 75 1.86 0.77 -18.41
CA GLU A 75 1.14 1.76 -17.58
C GLU A 75 -0.22 1.25 -17.09
N THR A 76 -0.96 0.53 -17.94
CA THR A 76 -2.26 -0.05 -17.58
C THR A 76 -2.13 -1.06 -16.43
N ARG A 77 -1.07 -1.87 -16.43
CA ARG A 77 -0.82 -2.87 -15.39
C ARG A 77 -0.31 -2.20 -14.11
N ALA A 78 0.57 -1.22 -14.23
CA ALA A 78 1.05 -0.41 -13.12
C ALA A 78 -0.13 0.26 -12.38
N HIS A 79 -1.04 0.89 -13.13
CA HIS A 79 -2.22 1.52 -12.58
C HIS A 79 -3.16 0.52 -11.88
N ALA A 80 -3.40 -0.66 -12.47
CA ALA A 80 -4.23 -1.69 -11.86
C ALA A 80 -3.65 -2.21 -10.52
N LEU A 81 -2.32 -2.38 -10.44
CA LEU A 81 -1.64 -2.74 -9.20
C LEU A 81 -1.76 -1.63 -8.16
N MET A 82 -1.53 -0.37 -8.57
CA MET A 82 -1.62 0.78 -7.69
C MET A 82 -3.03 0.97 -7.13
N VAL A 83 -4.09 0.78 -7.93
CA VAL A 83 -5.47 0.86 -7.43
C VAL A 83 -5.66 -0.03 -6.21
N GLY A 84 -5.25 -1.29 -6.28
CA GLY A 84 -5.45 -2.20 -5.16
C GLY A 84 -4.48 -2.00 -3.98
N VAL A 85 -3.30 -1.42 -4.20
CA VAL A 85 -2.46 -0.93 -3.09
C VAL A 85 -3.13 0.26 -2.41
N THR A 86 -3.67 1.21 -3.19
CA THR A 86 -4.30 2.43 -2.66
C THR A 86 -5.56 2.14 -1.86
N THR A 87 -6.31 1.07 -2.19
CA THR A 87 -7.50 0.67 -1.42
C THR A 87 -7.17 0.24 0.00
N LEU A 88 -5.95 -0.22 0.29
CA LEU A 88 -5.54 -0.62 1.64
C LEU A 88 -5.39 0.56 2.60
N PHE A 89 -5.22 1.77 2.06
CA PHE A 89 -5.12 2.98 2.86
C PHE A 89 -6.48 3.58 3.24
N VAL A 90 -7.59 3.06 2.68
CA VAL A 90 -8.93 3.52 3.01
C VAL A 90 -9.20 3.26 4.49
N GLY A 91 -9.59 4.31 5.22
CA GLY A 91 -9.81 4.23 6.67
C GLY A 91 -8.57 4.46 7.55
N HIS A 92 -7.36 4.42 6.96
CA HIS A 92 -6.08 4.62 7.66
C HIS A 92 -5.31 5.88 7.21
N HIS A 93 -5.91 6.68 6.32
CA HIS A 93 -5.30 7.90 5.80
C HIS A 93 -5.13 8.97 6.92
N PRO A 94 -4.03 9.74 6.95
CA PRO A 94 -3.81 10.80 7.95
C PRO A 94 -4.93 11.85 8.00
N ALA A 95 -5.60 12.12 6.87
CA ALA A 95 -6.78 13.00 6.85
C ALA A 95 -8.03 12.40 7.55
N ALA A 96 -8.12 11.07 7.66
CA ALA A 96 -9.21 10.38 8.37
C ALA A 96 -8.99 10.36 9.89
N ALA A 97 -7.73 10.38 10.36
CA ALA A 97 -7.40 10.48 11.79
C ALA A 97 -7.92 11.78 12.42
N ASN A 98 -7.94 12.88 11.66
CA ASN A 98 -8.51 14.15 12.11
C ASN A 98 -10.06 14.14 12.23
N SER A 99 -10.74 13.14 11.65
CA SER A 99 -12.21 13.02 11.79
C SER A 99 -12.64 12.26 13.04
N LYS A 100 -11.79 11.40 13.63
CA LYS A 100 -12.16 10.61 14.81
C LYS A 100 -11.78 11.25 16.14
N PHE A 101 -10.99 12.33 16.16
CA PHE A 101 -10.60 13.01 17.39
C PHE A 101 -11.69 13.95 17.97
N LYS A 102 -12.89 14.04 17.38
CA LYS A 102 -13.94 14.99 17.82
C LYS A 102 -15.15 14.38 18.54
N GLN A 103 -15.17 13.08 18.82
CA GLN A 103 -16.34 12.41 19.43
C GLN A 103 -16.14 11.85 20.84
N GLN A 104 -14.97 12.05 21.47
CA GLN A 104 -14.71 11.59 22.85
C GLN A 104 -14.54 12.75 23.85
N GLN A 105 -15.42 13.75 23.74
CA GLN A 105 -15.60 14.82 24.72
C GLN A 105 -17.11 15.12 24.82
N ARG A 106 -17.87 14.18 25.37
CA ARG A 106 -19.19 14.42 25.95
C ARG A 106 -19.43 13.47 27.09
#